data_AF-A0A7S0VRY6-F1
#
_entry.id   AF-A0A7S0VRY6-F1
#
_cell.length_a   1.000
_cell.length_b   1.000
_cell.length_c   1.000
_cell.angle_alpha   90.00
_cell.angle_beta   90.00
_cell.angle_gamma   90.00
#
_symmetry.space_group_name_H-M   'P 1'
#
loop_
_entity.id
_entity.type
_entity.pdbx_description
1 polymer ?
#
loop_
_entity_poly.entity_id
_entity_poly.type
_entity_poly.pdbx_seq_one_letter_code
_entity_poly.pdbx_strand_id
1 'polypeptide(L)'
;VAELCWALILAADRNLVQQKEELREGVWNKATHVDTATHRGIKGRTIGILGFGTIGKEVARRAAAFGMSVLVWGRSYQQAPGNVRVPELGFDVESCATIQEVAERSDVVSVHLPKAPGT
;
A
#
# COMPACT_ATOMS: atom_id res chain seq x y z
N VAL A 1 -10.65 -2.91 9.06
CA VAL A 1 -10.40 -2.54 7.64
C VAL A 1 -8.92 -2.49 7.31
N ALA A 2 -8.12 -1.65 7.99
CA ALA A 2 -6.68 -1.54 7.70
C ALA A 2 -5.93 -2.88 7.74
N GLU A 3 -6.22 -3.74 8.73
CA GLU A 3 -5.62 -5.07 8.83
C GLU A 3 -5.95 -5.98 7.64
N LEU A 4 -7.22 -5.99 7.21
CA LEU A 4 -7.63 -6.75 6.02
C LEU A 4 -7.00 -6.20 4.75
N CYS A 5 -6.85 -4.88 4.63
CA CYS A 5 -6.11 -4.25 3.54
C CYS A 5 -4.65 -4.77 3.47
N TRP A 6 -3.97 -4.87 4.61
CA TRP A 6 -2.63 -5.45 4.65
C TRP A 6 -2.59 -6.93 4.30
N ALA A 7 -3.58 -7.72 4.72
CA ALA A 7 -3.70 -9.11 4.28
C ALA A 7 -3.78 -9.22 2.75
N LEU A 8 -4.56 -8.33 2.10
CA LEU A 8 -4.67 -8.29 0.64
C LEU A 8 -3.38 -7.85 -0.05
N ILE A 9 -2.71 -6.80 0.47
CA ILE A 9 -1.43 -6.32 -0.07
C ILE A 9 -0.38 -7.43 -0.02
N LEU A 10 -0.24 -8.10 1.12
CA LEU A 10 0.72 -9.18 1.29
C LEU A 10 0.36 -10.40 0.42
N ALA A 11 -0.93 -10.73 0.31
CA ALA A 11 -1.38 -11.82 -0.55
C ALA A 11 -1.09 -11.55 -2.03
N ALA A 12 -1.25 -10.31 -2.49
CA ALA A 12 -0.93 -9.89 -3.85
C ALA A 12 0.59 -9.92 -4.10
N ASP A 13 1.39 -9.29 -3.24
CA ASP A 13 2.84 -9.21 -3.41
C ASP A 13 3.52 -10.59 -3.36
N ARG A 14 2.99 -11.53 -2.56
CA ARG A 14 3.54 -12.88 -2.38
C ARG A 14 2.82 -13.96 -3.17
N ASN A 15 1.85 -13.63 -4.02
CA ASN A 15 1.04 -14.62 -4.74
C ASN A 15 0.45 -15.72 -3.83
N LEU A 16 0.01 -15.35 -2.61
CA LEU A 16 -0.37 -16.33 -1.59
C LEU A 16 -1.58 -17.17 -2.00
N VAL A 17 -2.50 -16.60 -2.77
CA VAL A 17 -3.74 -17.28 -3.18
C VAL A 17 -3.42 -18.46 -4.09
N GLN A 18 -2.56 -18.24 -5.11
CA GLN A 18 -2.15 -19.31 -6.02
C GLN A 18 -1.34 -20.38 -5.30
N GLN A 19 -0.36 -19.97 -4.48
CA GLN A 19 0.43 -20.90 -3.66
C GLN A 19 -0.45 -21.80 -2.79
N LYS A 20 -1.51 -21.24 -2.21
CA LYS A 20 -2.45 -21.98 -1.36
C LYS A 20 -3.27 -23.00 -2.17
N GLU A 21 -3.68 -22.70 -3.40
CA GLU A 21 -4.38 -23.68 -4.23
C GLU A 21 -3.44 -24.81 -4.69
N GLU A 22 -2.24 -24.49 -5.16
CA GLU A 22 -1.24 -25.51 -5.53
C GLU A 22 -0.90 -26.44 -4.36
N LEU A 23 -0.76 -25.89 -3.15
CA LEU A 23 -0.47 -26.68 -1.96
C LEU A 23 -1.61 -27.66 -1.62
N ARG A 24 -2.88 -27.28 -1.86
CA ARG A 24 -4.03 -28.17 -1.65
C ARG A 24 -4.05 -29.35 -2.61
N GLU A 25 -3.44 -29.19 -3.77
CA GLU A 25 -3.24 -30.25 -4.77
C GLU A 25 -1.97 -31.08 -4.50
N GLY A 26 -1.25 -30.80 -3.40
CA GLY A 26 -0.01 -31.49 -3.04
C GLY A 26 1.21 -30.99 -3.82
N VAL A 27 1.09 -29.87 -4.55
CA VAL A 27 2.15 -29.30 -5.36
C VAL A 27 2.98 -28.31 -4.54
N TRP A 28 4.31 -28.45 -4.58
CA TRP A 28 5.25 -27.56 -3.90
C TRP A 28 6.20 -26.88 -4.89
N ASN A 29 5.75 -25.78 -5.50
CA ASN A 29 6.48 -25.04 -6.53
C ASN A 29 7.29 -23.86 -5.97
N LYS A 30 8.22 -24.13 -5.04
CA LYS A 30 9.01 -23.08 -4.39
C LYS A 30 9.76 -22.18 -5.39
N ALA A 31 10.35 -22.75 -6.44
CA ALA A 31 11.15 -22.00 -7.41
C ALA A 31 10.33 -20.95 -8.18
N THR A 32 9.08 -21.27 -8.52
CA THR A 32 8.19 -20.41 -9.31
C THR A 32 7.64 -19.24 -8.49
N HIS A 33 7.39 -19.46 -7.19
CA HIS A 33 6.80 -18.44 -6.31
C HIS A 33 7.84 -17.61 -5.53
N VAL A 34 9.08 -18.08 -5.45
CA VAL A 34 10.24 -17.33 -4.93
C VAL A 34 10.98 -16.63 -6.06
N ASP A 35 10.30 -16.32 -7.16
CA ASP A 35 10.86 -15.44 -8.18
C ASP A 35 11.09 -14.04 -7.58
N THR A 36 12.37 -13.71 -7.42
CA THR A 36 12.84 -12.41 -6.94
C THR A 36 12.77 -11.32 -8.02
N ALA A 37 12.13 -11.54 -9.16
CA ALA A 37 11.74 -10.48 -10.07
C ALA A 37 10.32 -9.97 -9.74
N THR A 38 9.37 -10.87 -9.50
CA THR A 38 7.94 -10.56 -9.34
C THR A 38 7.46 -10.49 -7.89
N HIS A 39 8.01 -11.31 -6.98
CA HIS A 39 7.52 -11.46 -5.59
C HIS A 39 8.55 -11.06 -4.53
N ARG A 40 9.23 -9.93 -4.76
CA ARG A 40 10.44 -9.49 -4.00
C ARG A 40 10.19 -8.99 -2.59
N GLY A 41 8.99 -8.51 -2.30
CA GLY A 41 8.69 -7.91 -1.01
C GLY A 41 8.46 -6.43 -1.04
N ILE A 42 7.75 -6.01 -0.01
CA ILE A 42 7.31 -4.63 0.18
C ILE A 42 8.32 -3.75 0.91
N LYS A 43 9.34 -4.31 1.57
CA LYS A 43 10.34 -3.50 2.27
C LYS A 43 11.09 -2.59 1.28
N GLY A 44 11.16 -1.30 1.59
CA GLY A 44 11.81 -0.29 0.74
C GLY A 44 10.99 0.14 -0.48
N ARG A 45 9.78 -0.40 -0.66
CA ARG A 45 8.85 0.01 -1.72
C ARG A 45 7.97 1.17 -1.26
N THR A 46 7.25 1.75 -2.22
CA THR A 46 6.36 2.88 -1.99
C THR A 46 4.90 2.44 -2.01
N ILE A 47 4.14 2.84 -0.98
CA ILE A 47 2.68 2.73 -0.96
C ILE A 47 2.05 4.10 -1.16
N GLY A 48 1.12 4.16 -2.11
CA GLY A 48 0.25 5.28 -2.37
C GLY A 48 -1.10 5.11 -1.70
N ILE A 49 -1.49 6.06 -0.86
CA ILE A 49 -2.74 6.02 -0.10
C ILE A 49 -3.68 7.11 -0.60
N LEU A 50 -4.75 6.72 -1.29
CA LEU A 50 -5.81 7.61 -1.72
C LEU A 50 -6.87 7.71 -0.61
N GLY A 51 -6.94 8.84 0.08
CA GLY A 51 -7.82 9.05 1.21
C GLY A 51 -7.10 8.89 2.55
N PHE A 52 -6.49 9.97 3.03
CA PHE A 52 -5.71 10.00 4.27
C PHE A 52 -6.54 10.37 5.52
N GLY A 53 -7.66 9.66 5.71
CA GLY A 53 -8.49 9.71 6.92
C GLY A 53 -8.07 8.68 7.96
N THR A 54 -8.97 8.29 8.88
CA THR A 54 -8.68 7.32 9.96
C THR A 54 -8.12 6.00 9.42
N ILE A 55 -8.75 5.41 8.40
CA ILE A 55 -8.30 4.11 7.84
C ILE A 55 -6.96 4.29 7.11
N GLY A 56 -6.80 5.34 6.30
CA GLY A 56 -5.55 5.59 5.57
C GLY A 56 -4.36 5.80 6.49
N LYS A 57 -4.55 6.49 7.63
CA LYS A 57 -3.51 6.66 8.66
C LYS A 57 -3.13 5.33 9.33
N GLU A 58 -4.10 4.46 9.62
CA GLU A 58 -3.82 3.11 10.14
C GLU A 58 -3.06 2.23 9.15
N VAL A 59 -3.33 2.39 7.85
CA VAL A 59 -2.57 1.71 6.79
C VAL A 59 -1.15 2.29 6.72
N ALA A 60 -0.98 3.61 6.73
CA ALA A 60 0.32 4.27 6.74
C ALA A 60 1.19 3.85 7.93
N ARG A 61 0.63 3.74 9.13
CA ARG A 61 1.39 3.31 10.33
C ARG A 61 2.03 1.93 10.14
N ARG A 62 1.30 1.01 9.52
CA ARG A 62 1.81 -0.33 9.20
C ARG A 62 2.79 -0.30 8.03
N ALA A 63 2.60 0.58 7.05
CA ALA A 63 3.55 0.77 5.96
C ALA A 63 4.93 1.16 6.49
N ALA A 64 4.99 2.12 7.42
CA ALA A 64 6.23 2.51 8.09
C ALA A 64 6.88 1.32 8.82
N ALA A 65 6.09 0.47 9.49
CA ALA A 65 6.59 -0.74 10.15
C ALA A 65 7.16 -1.78 9.16
N PHE A 66 6.61 -1.86 7.95
CA PHE A 66 7.17 -2.67 6.86
C PHE A 66 8.39 -2.02 6.17
N GLY A 67 8.77 -0.80 6.56
CA GLY A 67 9.86 -0.04 5.95
C GLY A 67 9.52 0.47 4.56
N MET A 68 8.25 0.80 4.31
CA MET A 68 7.79 1.41 3.07
C MET A 68 7.81 2.94 3.13
N SER A 69 8.03 3.58 1.99
CA SER A 69 7.74 4.99 1.80
C SER A 69 6.25 5.21 1.60
N VAL A 70 5.70 6.32 2.10
CA VAL A 70 4.25 6.58 2.06
C VAL A 70 3.96 7.86 1.27
N LEU A 71 3.28 7.70 0.14
CA LEU A 71 2.66 8.79 -0.61
C LEU A 71 1.19 8.89 -0.23
N VAL A 72 0.67 10.10 -0.12
CA VAL A 72 -0.72 10.34 0.25
C VAL A 72 -1.38 11.31 -0.70
N TRP A 73 -2.65 11.05 -0.99
CA TRP A 73 -3.51 12.02 -1.64
C TRP A 73 -4.84 12.11 -0.89
N GLY A 74 -5.40 13.31 -0.82
CA GLY A 74 -6.71 13.55 -0.23
C GLY A 74 -7.03 15.03 -0.15
N ARG A 75 -8.31 15.35 0.09
CA ARG A 75 -8.82 16.73 0.07
C ARG A 75 -8.00 17.73 0.89
N SER A 76 -7.54 17.33 2.07
CA SER A 76 -6.76 18.19 2.98
C SER A 76 -5.26 18.24 2.67
N TYR A 77 -4.77 17.39 1.78
CA TYR A 77 -3.34 17.20 1.52
C TYR A 77 -2.94 17.64 0.10
N GLN A 78 -3.85 17.53 -0.87
CA GLN A 78 -3.60 17.83 -2.29
C GLN A 78 -3.24 19.30 -2.58
N GLN A 79 -3.60 20.25 -1.69
CA GLN A 79 -3.36 21.69 -1.89
C GLN A 79 -1.94 22.14 -1.50
N ALA A 80 -1.18 21.27 -0.83
CA ALA A 80 0.19 21.55 -0.41
C ALA A 80 1.03 20.28 -0.55
N PRO A 81 1.44 19.91 -1.79
CA PRO A 81 2.27 18.75 -2.03
C PRO A 81 3.67 18.92 -1.42
N GLY A 82 4.31 17.80 -1.07
CA GLY A 82 5.62 17.75 -0.41
C GLY A 82 5.58 16.98 0.91
N ASN A 83 6.68 17.03 1.68
CA ASN A 83 6.77 16.32 2.95
C ASN A 83 5.85 16.95 4.00
N VAL A 84 4.99 16.11 4.58
CA VAL A 84 4.02 16.49 5.60
C VAL A 84 4.32 15.75 6.89
N ARG A 85 4.58 16.50 7.96
CA ARG A 85 4.66 15.97 9.31
C ARG A 85 3.26 15.59 9.79
N VAL A 86 3.07 14.34 10.21
CA VAL A 86 1.81 13.87 10.80
C VAL A 86 2.07 13.47 12.26
N PRO A 87 1.84 14.36 13.24
CA PRO A 87 2.29 14.15 14.61
C PRO A 87 1.84 12.82 15.24
N GLU A 88 0.60 12.41 14.99
CA GLU A 88 0.00 11.17 15.50
C GLU A 88 0.57 9.87 14.88
N LEU A 89 1.34 9.99 13.79
CA LEU A 89 2.02 8.87 13.15
C LEU A 89 3.48 8.75 13.61
N GLY A 90 4.11 9.84 14.03
CA GLY A 90 5.50 9.86 14.47
C GLY A 90 6.53 9.85 13.33
N PHE A 91 6.08 9.79 12.07
CA PHE A 91 6.90 9.85 10.86
C PHE A 91 6.26 10.79 9.83
N ASP A 92 7.05 11.14 8.81
CA ASP A 92 6.62 12.04 7.73
C ASP A 92 6.05 11.22 6.57
N VAL A 93 5.05 11.78 5.90
CA VAL A 93 4.51 11.24 4.65
C VAL A 93 4.72 12.27 3.54
N GLU A 94 4.74 11.83 2.30
CA GLU A 94 4.80 12.76 1.17
C GLU A 94 3.39 12.95 0.59
N SER A 95 2.92 14.19 0.54
CA SER A 95 1.66 14.56 -0.09
C SER A 95 1.85 14.80 -1.59
N CYS A 96 0.98 14.21 -2.40
CA CYS A 96 0.93 14.41 -3.85
C CYS A 96 -0.23 15.32 -4.24
N ALA A 97 -0.08 16.06 -5.34
CA ALA A 97 -1.11 16.98 -5.83
C ALA A 97 -2.27 16.23 -6.51
N THR A 98 -1.97 15.10 -7.15
CA THR A 98 -2.94 14.35 -7.98
C THR A 98 -2.93 12.86 -7.68
N ILE A 99 -4.02 12.16 -8.03
CA ILE A 99 -4.09 10.69 -7.95
C ILE A 99 -3.10 10.04 -8.92
N GLN A 100 -2.91 10.66 -10.09
CA GLN A 100 -1.99 10.20 -11.14
C GLN A 100 -0.56 10.17 -10.62
N GLU A 101 -0.12 11.23 -9.95
CA GLU A 101 1.20 11.30 -9.33
C GLU A 101 1.41 10.17 -8.30
N VAL A 102 0.39 9.89 -7.47
CA VAL A 102 0.44 8.75 -6.54
C VAL A 102 0.58 7.44 -7.30
N ALA A 103 -0.21 7.21 -8.34
CA ALA A 103 -0.22 5.96 -9.09
C ALA A 103 1.12 5.70 -9.81
N GLU A 104 1.72 6.73 -10.41
CA GLU A 104 2.98 6.62 -11.15
C GLU A 104 4.18 6.31 -10.24
N ARG A 105 4.12 6.74 -8.98
CA ARG A 105 5.24 6.67 -8.03
C ARG A 105 5.10 5.54 -6.99
N SER A 106 4.01 4.78 -7.03
CA SER A 106 3.71 3.74 -6.04
C SER A 106 3.91 2.34 -6.61
N ASP A 107 4.50 1.46 -5.81
CA ASP A 107 4.49 0.01 -6.09
C ASP A 107 3.16 -0.63 -5.66
N VAL A 108 2.46 -0.02 -4.70
CA VAL A 108 1.15 -0.44 -4.19
C VAL A 108 0.26 0.79 -4.08
N VAL A 109 -0.95 0.74 -4.64
CA VAL A 109 -1.97 1.77 -4.43
C VAL A 109 -3.10 1.21 -3.58
N SER A 110 -3.47 1.92 -2.51
CA SER A 110 -4.57 1.57 -1.62
C SER A 110 -5.60 2.69 -1.55
N VAL A 111 -6.88 2.35 -1.71
CA VAL A 111 -7.99 3.30 -1.82
C VAL A 111 -8.86 3.27 -0.56
N HIS A 112 -9.02 4.42 0.08
CA HIS A 112 -9.78 4.64 1.31
C HIS A 112 -10.65 5.91 1.21
N LEU A 113 -11.18 6.18 0.02
CA LEU A 113 -12.08 7.30 -0.26
C LEU A 113 -13.53 6.91 0.06
N PRO A 114 -14.35 7.85 0.55
CA PRO A 114 -15.80 7.64 0.62
C PRO A 114 -16.36 7.54 -0.80
N LYS A 115 -17.43 6.76 -0.99
CA LYS A 115 -18.16 6.73 -2.26
C LYS A 115 -18.91 8.05 -2.45
N ALA A 116 -18.67 8.76 -3.56
CA ALA A 116 -19.33 10.01 -3.91
C ALA A 116 -19.35 10.18 -5.45
N PRO A 117 -20.11 11.13 -6.03
CA PRO A 117 -20.16 11.30 -7.49
C PRO A 117 -18.82 11.58 -8.20
N GLY A 118 -17.74 11.84 -7.46
CA GLY A 118 -16.38 12.02 -7.99
C GLY A 118 -15.35 11.01 -7.50
N THR A 119 -15.77 9.95 -6.79
CA THR A 119 -14.90 8.91 -6.18
C THR A 119 -15.67 7.62 -5.98
#